data_AF-A0A1M3HEQ4-F1
#
_entry.id   AF-A0A1M3HEQ4-F1
#
_cell.length_a   1.000
_cell.length_b   1.000
_cell.length_c   1.000
_cell.angle_alpha   90.00
_cell.angle_beta   90.00
_cell.angle_gamma   90.00
#
_symmetry.space_group_name_H-M   'P 1'
#
loop_
_entity.id
_entity.type
_entity.pdbx_description
1 polymer ?
#
loop_
_entity_poly.entity_id
_entity_poly.type
_entity_poly.pdbx_seq_one_letter_code
_entity_poly.pdbx_strand_id
1 'polypeptide(L)'
;MASFFENLDYDTATELEQLSQLIYELRQNHNAILQTYDAADAAALLQQIQDGAVAEHPAYEHYLAARILDDTRDMARAIVGERLKEARQK
;
A
#
# COMPACT_ATOMS: atom_id res chain seq x y z
N MET A 1 1.36 11.69 -23.83
CA MET A 1 1.73 11.22 -22.48
C MET A 1 3.12 10.64 -22.63
N ALA A 2 4.16 11.37 -22.19
CA ALA A 2 5.52 10.83 -22.20
C ALA A 2 5.49 9.48 -21.46
N SER A 3 5.91 8.41 -22.12
CA SER A 3 5.86 7.09 -21.50
C SER A 3 6.72 7.13 -20.25
N PHE A 4 6.15 6.82 -19.09
CA PHE A 4 6.92 6.76 -17.83
C PHE A 4 8.11 5.79 -17.93
N PHE A 5 8.07 4.89 -18.93
CA PHE A 5 9.06 3.90 -19.27
C PHE A 5 9.88 4.21 -20.53
N GLU A 6 9.74 5.40 -21.12
CA GLU A 6 10.63 5.84 -22.21
C GLU A 6 12.07 5.83 -21.67
N ASN A 7 12.91 4.95 -22.23
CA ASN A 7 14.32 4.66 -21.86
C ASN A 7 14.56 3.58 -20.79
N LEU A 8 13.55 2.81 -20.39
CA LEU A 8 13.76 1.61 -19.58
C LEU A 8 13.91 0.36 -20.44
N ASP A 9 14.79 -0.56 -20.03
CA ASP A 9 14.82 -1.90 -20.60
C ASP A 9 13.53 -2.65 -20.27
N TYR A 10 13.15 -3.58 -21.14
CA TYR A 10 11.88 -4.30 -21.06
C TYR A 10 11.68 -5.00 -19.71
N ASP A 11 12.76 -5.57 -19.16
CA ASP A 11 12.71 -6.28 -17.88
C ASP A 11 12.43 -5.32 -16.73
N THR A 12 13.15 -4.19 -16.65
CA THR A 12 12.91 -3.15 -15.63
C THR A 12 11.52 -2.52 -15.78
N ALA A 13 11.06 -2.26 -17.01
CA ALA A 13 9.73 -1.72 -17.25
C ALA A 13 8.63 -2.67 -16.74
N THR A 14 8.78 -3.97 -16.98
CA THR A 14 7.86 -5.01 -16.52
C THR A 14 7.87 -5.13 -14.99
N GLU A 15 9.04 -5.11 -14.36
CA GLU A 15 9.14 -5.16 -12.88
C GLU A 15 8.45 -3.95 -12.23
N LEU A 16 8.65 -2.75 -12.79
CA LEU A 16 8.01 -1.53 -12.31
C LEU A 16 6.49 -1.51 -12.52
N GLU A 17 5.99 -2.09 -13.61
CA GLU A 17 4.56 -2.28 -13.84
C GLU A 17 3.95 -3.19 -12.76
N GLN A 18 4.59 -4.34 -12.49
CA GLN A 18 4.14 -5.28 -11.46
C GLN A 18 4.14 -4.66 -10.07
N LEU A 19 5.19 -3.92 -9.72
CA LEU A 19 5.27 -3.20 -8.44
C LEU A 19 4.20 -2.11 -8.33
N SER A 20 3.92 -1.40 -9.43
CA SER A 20 2.87 -0.38 -9.46
C SER A 20 1.48 -0.99 -9.24
N GLN A 21 1.22 -2.14 -9.88
CA GLN A 21 -0.01 -2.90 -9.68
C GLN A 21 -0.13 -3.39 -8.23
N LEU A 22 0.94 -3.93 -7.66
CA LEU A 22 0.96 -4.36 -6.25
C LEU A 22 0.67 -3.20 -5.29
N ILE A 23 1.29 -2.03 -5.49
CA ILE A 23 1.03 -0.84 -4.68
C ILE A 23 -0.45 -0.43 -4.74
N TYR A 24 -1.05 -0.51 -5.92
CA TYR A 24 -2.46 -0.21 -6.12
C TYR A 24 -3.35 -1.20 -5.37
N GLU A 25 -3.11 -2.51 -5.51
CA GLU A 25 -3.88 -3.55 -4.83
C GLU A 25 -3.79 -3.46 -3.31
N LEU A 26 -2.59 -3.23 -2.77
CA LEU A 26 -2.39 -3.01 -1.34
C LEU A 26 -3.20 -1.82 -0.83
N ARG A 27 -3.21 -0.72 -1.59
CA ARG A 27 -4.04 0.47 -1.27
C ARG A 27 -5.53 0.15 -1.29
N GLN A 28 -6.02 -0.60 -2.29
CA GLN A 28 -7.44 -0.95 -2.37
C GLN A 28 -7.86 -1.86 -1.21
N ASN A 29 -7.05 -2.87 -0.89
CA ASN A 29 -7.31 -3.78 0.22
C ASN A 29 -7.29 -3.04 1.57
N HIS A 30 -6.33 -2.12 1.75
CA HIS A 30 -6.26 -1.27 2.93
C HIS A 30 -7.54 -0.43 3.08
N ASN A 31 -7.98 0.22 2.01
CA ASN A 31 -9.20 1.04 2.02
C ASN A 31 -10.46 0.22 2.27
N ALA A 32 -10.56 -0.99 1.70
CA ALA A 32 -11.72 -1.86 1.90
C ALA A 32 -11.87 -2.28 3.37
N ILE A 33 -10.76 -2.55 4.06
CA ILE A 33 -10.76 -2.85 5.49
C ILE A 33 -11.29 -1.65 6.29
N LEU A 34 -10.73 -0.46 6.06
CA LEU A 34 -11.11 0.74 6.81
C LEU A 34 -12.56 1.19 6.55
N GLN A 35 -13.04 1.05 5.31
CA GLN A 35 -14.43 1.34 4.94
C GLN A 35 -15.44 0.49 5.70
N THR A 36 -15.06 -0.72 6.13
CA THR A 36 -15.92 -1.59 6.95
C THR A 36 -16.26 -0.96 8.31
N TYR A 37 -15.42 -0.03 8.79
CA TYR A 37 -15.57 0.64 10.08
C TYR A 37 -15.83 2.14 9.96
N ASP A 38 -16.03 2.65 8.74
CA ASP A 38 -16.10 4.09 8.44
C ASP A 38 -14.89 4.87 9.04
N ALA A 39 -13.73 4.22 9.05
CA ALA A 39 -12.50 4.77 9.61
C ALA A 39 -11.69 5.48 8.51
N ALA A 40 -11.17 6.67 8.80
CA ALA A 40 -10.36 7.43 7.84
C ALA A 40 -8.96 6.82 7.65
N ASP A 41 -8.39 6.26 8.71
CA ASP A 41 -7.09 5.60 8.73
C ASP A 41 -7.06 4.53 9.83
N ALA A 42 -5.95 3.76 9.89
CA ALA A 42 -5.77 2.73 10.91
C ALA A 42 -5.73 3.30 12.35
N ALA A 43 -5.29 4.55 12.54
CA ALA A 43 -5.26 5.17 13.86
C ALA A 43 -6.67 5.51 14.36
N ALA A 44 -7.55 5.99 13.46
CA ALA A 44 -8.95 6.22 13.74
C ALA A 44 -9.69 4.93 14.10
N LEU A 45 -9.40 3.82 13.39
CA LEU A 45 -9.96 2.51 13.74
C LEU A 45 -9.51 2.08 15.15
N LEU A 46 -8.23 2.24 15.49
CA LEU A 46 -7.74 1.91 16.82
C LEU A 46 -8.43 2.75 17.91
N GLN A 47 -8.64 4.04 17.65
CA GLN A 47 -9.35 4.92 18.58
C GLN A 47 -10.80 4.45 18.80
N GLN A 48 -11.51 4.09 17.72
CA GLN A 48 -12.87 3.53 17.82
C GLN A 48 -12.92 2.23 18.65
N ILE A 49 -11.90 1.37 18.54
CA ILE A 49 -11.77 0.16 19.37
C ILE A 49 -11.56 0.54 20.84
N GLN A 50 -10.64 1.48 21.12
CA GLN A 50 -10.32 1.91 22.48
C GLN A 50 -11.51 2.59 23.18
N ASP A 51 -12.29 3.36 22.44
CA ASP A 51 -13.50 4.02 22.94
C ASP A 51 -14.70 3.06 23.07
N GLY A 52 -14.55 1.82 22.61
CA GLY A 52 -15.62 0.82 22.59
C GLY A 52 -16.74 1.12 21.59
N ALA A 53 -16.49 1.98 20.60
CA ALA A 53 -17.43 2.29 19.54
C ALA A 53 -17.63 1.11 18.57
N VAL A 54 -16.62 0.25 18.44
CA VAL A 54 -16.67 -1.01 17.69
C VAL A 54 -16.20 -2.17 18.59
N ALA A 55 -16.70 -3.37 18.32
CA ALA A 55 -16.25 -4.57 19.03
C ALA A 55 -14.78 -4.84 18.74
N GLU A 56 -13.99 -5.13 19.79
CA GLU A 56 -12.54 -5.39 19.69
C GLU A 56 -12.23 -6.47 18.64
N HIS A 57 -12.97 -7.56 18.63
CA HIS A 57 -12.87 -8.59 17.60
C HIS A 57 -14.09 -8.54 16.66
N PRO A 58 -13.90 -8.55 15.33
CA PRO A 58 -12.64 -8.71 14.58
C PRO A 58 -11.91 -7.38 14.24
N ALA A 59 -12.28 -6.26 14.89
CA ALA A 59 -11.77 -4.94 14.51
C ALA A 59 -10.26 -4.79 14.72
N TYR A 60 -9.72 -5.40 15.77
CA TYR A 60 -8.30 -5.33 16.08
C TYR A 60 -7.46 -6.11 15.05
N GLU A 61 -7.93 -7.28 14.59
CA GLU A 61 -7.31 -8.02 13.50
C GLU A 61 -7.32 -7.22 12.20
N HIS A 62 -8.43 -6.56 11.91
CA HIS A 62 -8.56 -5.69 10.75
C HIS A 62 -7.65 -4.46 10.85
N TYR A 63 -7.51 -3.86 12.03
CA TYR A 63 -6.53 -2.81 12.29
C TYR A 63 -5.09 -3.29 12.02
N LEU A 64 -4.72 -4.47 12.53
CA LEU A 64 -3.39 -5.04 12.29
C LEU A 64 -3.16 -5.33 10.81
N ALA A 65 -4.17 -5.88 10.12
CA ALA A 65 -4.11 -6.14 8.68
C ALA A 65 -3.93 -4.82 7.89
N ALA A 66 -4.66 -3.76 8.24
CA ALA A 66 -4.50 -2.45 7.62
C ALA A 66 -3.06 -1.93 7.79
N ARG A 67 -2.48 -2.02 8.99
CA ARG A 67 -1.08 -1.63 9.21
C ARG A 67 -0.08 -2.41 8.37
N ILE A 68 -0.24 -3.74 8.32
CA ILE A 68 0.64 -4.61 7.52
C ILE A 68 0.57 -4.23 6.04
N LEU A 69 -0.62 -3.92 5.52
CA LEU A 69 -0.81 -3.51 4.13
C LEU A 69 -0.13 -2.17 3.83
N ASP A 70 -0.24 -1.20 4.74
CA ASP A 70 0.44 0.10 4.62
C ASP A 70 1.96 -0.05 4.65
N ASP A 71 2.51 -0.81 5.60
CA ASP A 71 3.95 -1.09 5.71
C ASP A 71 4.47 -1.81 4.45
N THR A 72 3.71 -2.79 3.96
CA THR A 72 4.05 -3.53 2.73
C THR A 72 4.03 -2.62 1.51
N ARG A 73 3.06 -1.69 1.44
CA ARG A 73 2.97 -0.71 0.36
C ARG A 73 4.17 0.22 0.37
N ASP A 74 4.58 0.70 1.54
CA ASP A 74 5.73 1.59 1.67
C ASP A 74 7.04 0.89 1.29
N MET A 75 7.17 -0.40 1.63
CA MET A 75 8.28 -1.23 1.16
C MET A 75 8.28 -1.39 -0.37
N ALA A 76 7.12 -1.66 -0.99
CA ALA A 76 7.01 -1.74 -2.45
C ALA A 76 7.37 -0.41 -3.13
N ARG A 77 6.97 0.73 -2.55
CA ARG A 77 7.36 2.07 -3.04
C ARG A 77 8.85 2.32 -2.93
N ALA A 78 9.49 1.86 -1.86
CA ALA A 78 10.94 1.95 -1.71
C ALA A 78 11.66 1.14 -2.80
N ILE A 79 11.20 -0.08 -3.09
CA ILE A 79 11.75 -0.92 -4.18
C ILE A 79 11.62 -0.21 -5.53
N VAL A 80 10.46 0.34 -5.86
CA VAL A 80 10.27 1.16 -7.08
C VAL A 80 11.28 2.31 -7.14
N GLY A 81 11.49 3.00 -6.01
CA GLY A 81 12.45 4.09 -5.90
C GLY A 81 13.89 3.65 -6.19
N GLU A 82 14.32 2.50 -5.65
CA GLU A 82 15.65 1.95 -5.91
C GLU A 82 15.81 1.50 -7.37
N ARG A 83 14.83 0.79 -7.94
CA ARG A 83 14.86 0.39 -9.36
C ARG A 83 14.97 1.56 -10.32
N LEU A 84 14.25 2.64 -10.05
CA LEU A 84 14.34 3.87 -10.85
C LEU A 84 15.71 4.56 -10.73
N LYS A 85 16.37 4.48 -9.57
CA LYS A 85 17.74 5.00 -9.41
C LYS A 85 18.73 4.14 -10.19
N GLU A 86 18.66 2.81 -10.08
CA GLU A 86 19.51 1.88 -10.80
C GLU A 86 19.41 2.07 -12.32
N ALA A 87 18.20 2.23 -12.84
CA ALA A 87 17.98 2.43 -14.26
C ALA A 87 18.48 3.78 -14.79
N ARG A 88 18.51 4.82 -13.94
CA ARG A 88 19.06 6.14 -14.31
C ARG A 88 20.58 6.23 -14.21
N GLN A 89 21.22 5.30 -13.49
CA GLN A 89 22.67 5.25 -13.32
C GLN A 89 23.38 4.40 -14.39
N LYS A 90 22.63 3.66 -15.20
CA LYS A 90 23.11 2.96 -16.40
C LYS A 90 23.01 3.84 -17.63
#